data_AF-A0A967LJY5-F1
#
_entry.id   AF-A0A967LJY5-F1
#
_cell.length_a   1.000
_cell.length_b   1.000
_cell.length_c   1.000
_cell.angle_alpha   90.00
_cell.angle_beta   90.00
_cell.angle_gamma   90.00
#
_symmetry.space_group_name_H-M   'P 1'
#
loop_
_entity.id
_entity.type
_entity.pdbx_description
1 polymer ?
#
loop_
_entity_poly.entity_id
_entity_poly.type
_entity_poly.pdbx_seq_one_letter_code
_entity_poly.pdbx_strand_id
1 'polypeptide(L)' 'MCERTDQDIPLIQFRYQGADHAICPQHLPTLIHNPAALAGVLPGAEGLDPAAHQD' A
#
# COMPACT_ATOMS: atom_id res chain seq x y z
N MET A 1 6.32 -1.14 -5.77
CA MET A 1 5.91 -1.85 -4.53
C MET A 1 6.62 -3.19 -4.45
N CYS A 2 7.47 -3.41 -3.44
CA CYS A 2 8.26 -4.59 -3.03
C CYS A 2 8.94 -5.54 -4.06
N GLU A 3 8.63 -5.46 -5.36
CA GLU A 3 9.19 -6.30 -6.45
C GLU A 3 8.99 -7.81 -6.26
N ARG A 4 8.04 -8.20 -5.42
CA ARG A 4 7.66 -9.60 -5.19
C ARG A 4 6.49 -9.99 -6.07
N THR A 5 6.49 -11.24 -6.50
CA THR A 5 5.39 -11.83 -7.26
C THR A 5 4.48 -12.65 -6.34
N ASP A 6 3.31 -13.00 -6.85
CA ASP A 6 2.37 -13.90 -6.17
C ASP A 6 2.90 -15.34 -6.01
N GLN A 7 3.98 -15.69 -6.72
CA GLN A 7 4.70 -16.96 -6.54
C GLN A 7 5.58 -16.96 -5.28
N ASP A 8 6.01 -15.80 -4.82
CA ASP A 8 6.94 -15.66 -3.69
C ASP A 8 6.23 -15.39 -2.36
N ILE A 9 5.07 -14.73 -2.43
CA ILE A 9 4.31 -14.26 -1.27
C ILE A 9 2.86 -13.94 -1.67
N PRO A 10 1.85 -14.10 -0.79
CA PRO A 10 0.53 -13.53 -1.04
C PRO A 10 0.61 -12.03 -1.33
N LEU A 11 -0.14 -11.59 -2.34
CA LEU A 11 -0.33 -10.19 -2.69
C LEU A 11 -1.79 -9.79 -2.46
N ILE A 12 -2.00 -8.59 -1.94
CA ILE A 12 -3.32 -7.98 -1.75
C ILE A 12 -3.52 -6.99 -2.88
N GLN A 13 -4.56 -7.20 -3.68
CA GLN A 13 -4.93 -6.31 -4.77
C GLN A 13 -5.85 -5.19 -4.27
N PHE A 14 -5.62 -3.96 -4.73
CA PHE A 14 -6.45 -2.81 -4.43
C PHE A 14 -6.46 -1.84 -5.61
N ARG A 15 -7.49 -0.99 -5.67
CA ARG A 15 -7.64 0.01 -6.72
C ARG A 15 -7.44 1.40 -6.16
N TYR A 16 -6.64 2.22 -6.82
CA TYR A 16 -6.39 3.60 -6.46
C TYR A 16 -6.20 4.45 -7.73
N GLN A 17 -6.83 5.63 -7.77
CA GLN A 17 -6.82 6.54 -8.93
C GLN A 17 -7.11 5.86 -10.29
N GLY A 18 -8.00 4.87 -10.29
CA GLY A 18 -8.40 4.16 -11.51
C GLY A 18 -7.45 3.03 -11.96
N ALA A 19 -6.30 2.87 -11.32
CA ALA A 19 -5.33 1.81 -11.59
C ALA A 19 -5.37 0.68 -10.55
N ASP A 20 -5.07 -0.53 -10.99
CA ASP A 20 -4.92 -1.69 -10.12
C ASP A 20 -3.49 -1.76 -9.59
N HIS A 21 -3.37 -1.97 -8.28
CA HIS A 21 -2.13 -2.07 -7.56
C HIS A 21 -2.11 -3.34 -6.72
N ALA A 22 -0.91 -3.79 -6.37
CA ALA A 22 -0.69 -4.90 -5.46
C ALA A 22 0.28 -4.48 -4.36
N ILE A 23 0.03 -4.95 -3.13
CA ILE A 23 0.89 -4.77 -1.97
C ILE A 23 1.10 -6.11 -1.26
N CYS A 24 2.29 -6.34 -0.71
CA CYS A 24 2.51 -7.52 0.11
C CYS A 24 2.09 -7.26 1.58
N PRO A 25 1.76 -8.30 2.36
CA PRO A 25 1.35 -8.16 3.75
C PRO A 25 2.33 -7.37 4.64
N GLN A 26 3.63 -7.42 4.38
CA GLN A 26 4.63 -6.68 5.18
C GLN A 26 4.58 -5.17 4.97
N HIS A 27 4.07 -4.70 3.82
CA HIS A 27 3.93 -3.27 3.53
C HIS A 27 2.51 -2.76 3.77
N LEU A 28 1.53 -3.64 3.98
CA LEU A 28 0.18 -3.24 4.36
C LEU A 28 0.15 -2.36 5.63
N PRO A 29 0.90 -2.66 6.72
CA PRO A 29 0.97 -1.79 7.87
C PRO A 29 1.46 -0.37 7.54
N THR A 30 2.41 -0.24 6.60
CA THR A 30 2.86 1.08 6.14
C THR A 30 1.73 1.83 5.45
N LEU A 31 0.97 1.15 4.57
CA LEU A 31 -0.20 1.75 3.92
C LEU A 31 -1.26 2.22 4.93
N ILE A 32 -1.43 1.50 6.05
CA ILE A 32 -2.43 1.83 7.08
C ILE A 32 -1.95 2.95 8.01
N HIS A 33 -0.71 2.88 8.51
CA HIS A 33 -0.21 3.78 9.56
C HIS A 33 0.59 4.98 9.04
N ASN A 34 1.18 4.91 7.85
CA ASN A 34 1.97 5.98 7.26
C ASN A 34 1.96 5.90 5.71
N PRO A 35 0.80 6.11 5.06
CA PRO A 35 0.68 5.95 3.62
C PRO A 35 1.55 6.93 2.81
N ALA A 36 1.81 8.14 3.35
CA ALA A 36 2.67 9.12 2.70
C ALA A 36 4.11 8.62 2.44
N ALA A 37 4.60 7.67 3.24
CA ALA A 37 5.89 7.02 3.00
C ALA A 37 5.95 6.20 1.70
N LEU A 38 4.80 5.93 1.07
CA LEU A 38 4.69 5.19 -0.19
C LEU A 38 4.71 6.10 -1.44
N ALA A 39 4.80 7.43 -1.31
CA ALA A 39 4.73 8.35 -2.45
C ALA A 39 5.74 8.05 -3.57
N GLY A 40 6.91 7.47 -3.23
CA GLY A 40 7.91 7.05 -4.21
C GLY A 40 7.56 5.79 -5.01
N VAL A 41 6.56 5.02 -4.60
CA VAL A 41 6.16 3.74 -5.23
C VAL A 41 4.67 3.66 -5.55
N LEU A 42 3.86 4.56 -5.00
CA LEU A 42 2.42 4.71 -5.21
C LEU A 42 2.14 6.21 -5.42
N PRO A 43 2.03 6.67 -6.67
CA PRO A 43 1.79 8.08 -6.97
C PRO A 43 0.52 8.61 -6.29
N GLY A 44 0.60 9.75 -5.60
CA GLY A 44 -0.52 10.36 -4.88
C GLY A 44 -0.69 9.90 -3.43
N ALA A 45 0.15 8.97 -2.94
CA ALA A 45 0.08 8.50 -1.56
C ALA A 45 0.42 9.59 -0.53
N GLU A 46 1.11 10.66 -0.92
CA GLU A 46 1.36 11.84 -0.09
C GLU A 46 0.07 12.57 0.35
N GLY A 47 -1.03 12.36 -0.36
CA GLY A 47 -2.35 12.91 -0.03
C GLY A 47 -3.28 11.95 0.72
N LEU A 48 -2.76 10.79 1.16
CA LEU A 48 -3.53 9.81 1.93
C LEU A 48 -3.32 10.03 3.43
N ASP A 49 -4.38 9.88 4.20
CA ASP A 49 -4.35 9.96 5.66
C ASP A 49 -4.12 8.57 6.29
N PRO A 50 -3.39 8.48 7.40
CA PRO A 50 -3.35 7.28 8.22
C PRO A 50 -4.75 6.85 8.67
N ALA A 51 -4.98 5.55 8.76
CA ALA A 51 -6.19 5.04 9.39
C ALA A 51 -6.25 5.46 10.86
N ALA A 52 -7.42 5.87 11.33
CA ALA A 52 -7.63 6.17 12.74
C ALA A 52 -7.39 4.91 13.59
N HIS A 53 -6.59 5.03 14.66
CA HIS A 53 -6.51 3.99 15.68
C HIS A 53 -7.85 3.94 16.43
N GLN A 54 -8.51 2.78 16.42
CA GLN A 54 -9.63 2.50 17.30
C GLN A 54 -9.05 1.72 18.50
N ASP A 55 -9.12 2.32 19.68
CA ASP A 55 -8.70 1.73 20.96
C ASP A 55 -9.66 0.63 21.44
#